data_AF-A0A1F8QCT3-F1
#
_entry.id   AF-A0A1F8QCT3-F1
#
_cell.length_a   1.000
_cell.length_b   1.000
_cell.length_c   1.000
_cell.angle_alpha   90.00
_cell.angle_beta   90.00
_cell.angle_gamma   90.00
#
_symmetry.space_group_name_H-M   'P 1'
#
loop_
_entity.id
_entity.type
_entity.pdbx_description
1 polymer ?
#
loop_
_entity_poly.entity_id
_entity_poly.type
_entity_poly.pdbx_seq_one_letter_code
_entity_poly.pdbx_strand_id
1 'polypeptide(L)'
;MTNAEIAFIFADIATMLRLKKDNIFKIRSYEKVARSITGLSVTVSQLVSENRLGEIPGAGEAIIKKITELVATGRLAYYEKLKAEFPESSGPVQVRP
;
A
#
# COMPACT_ATOMS: atom_id res chain seq x y z
N MET A 1 -10.87 6.08 4.16
CA MET A 1 -9.50 6.00 3.62
C MET A 1 -9.58 6.27 2.12
N THR A 2 -8.68 7.11 1.57
CA THR A 2 -8.73 7.47 0.14
C THR A 2 -7.73 6.66 -0.69
N ASN A 3 -7.94 6.61 -2.02
CA ASN A 3 -7.00 5.96 -2.94
C ASN A 3 -5.57 6.53 -2.80
N ALA A 4 -5.47 7.85 -2.63
CA ALA A 4 -4.19 8.53 -2.46
C ALA A 4 -3.44 8.04 -1.21
N GLU A 5 -4.14 7.85 -0.08
CA GLU A 5 -3.54 7.33 1.14
C GLU A 5 -3.06 5.89 0.98
N ILE A 6 -3.87 5.04 0.33
CA ILE A 6 -3.49 3.64 0.08
C ILE A 6 -2.26 3.61 -0.83
N ALA A 7 -2.28 4.36 -1.94
CA ALA A 7 -1.13 4.43 -2.84
C ALA A 7 0.13 4.93 -2.13
N PHE A 8 -0.01 5.96 -1.28
CA PHE A 8 1.09 6.49 -0.49
C PHE A 8 1.70 5.41 0.41
N ILE A 9 0.88 4.68 1.18
CA ILE A 9 1.37 3.61 2.06
C ILE A 9 2.12 2.53 1.25
N PHE A 10 1.60 2.13 0.09
CA PHE A 10 2.25 1.13 -0.75
C PHE A 10 3.56 1.65 -1.37
N ALA A 11 3.63 2.92 -1.76
CA ALA A 11 4.85 3.55 -2.25
C ALA A 11 5.91 3.70 -1.14
N ASP A 12 5.48 4.03 0.08
CA ASP A 12 6.34 4.15 1.25
C ASP A 12 6.93 2.79 1.65
N ILE A 13 6.12 1.72 1.63
CA ILE A 13 6.59 0.34 1.79
C ILE A 13 7.66 -0.01 0.76
N ALA A 14 7.43 0.32 -0.52
CA ALA A 14 8.40 0.04 -1.57
C ALA A 14 9.74 0.75 -1.32
N THR A 15 9.68 1.98 -0.83
CA THR A 15 10.85 2.80 -0.47
C THR A 15 11.61 2.17 0.70
N MET A 16 10.92 1.80 1.78
CA MET A 16 11.51 1.10 2.93
C MET A 16 12.17 -0.22 2.52
N LEU A 17 11.50 -1.03 1.71
CA LEU A 17 12.05 -2.29 1.20
C LEU A 17 13.28 -2.08 0.33
N ARG A 18 13.29 -1.00 -0.47
CA ARG A 18 14.46 -0.61 -1.28
C ARG A 18 15.64 -0.21 -0.41
N LEU A 19 15.41 0.57 0.65
CA LEU A 19 16.44 0.93 1.62
C LEU A 19 17.02 -0.30 2.32
N LYS A 20 16.15 -1.26 2.66
CA LYS A 20 16.53 -2.55 3.24
C LYS A 20 17.27 -3.47 2.27
N LYS A 21 17.37 -3.11 0.98
CA LYS A 21 17.83 -3.98 -0.12
C LYS A 21 17.14 -5.35 -0.09
N ASP A 22 15.84 -5.35 0.22
CA ASP A 22 15.00 -6.56 0.18
C ASP A 22 14.79 -7.01 -1.28
N ASN A 23 13.86 -7.92 -1.48
CA ASN A 23 13.59 -8.50 -2.78
C ASN A 23 13.06 -7.45 -3.79
N ILE A 24 13.83 -7.25 -4.87
CA ILE A 24 13.53 -6.35 -5.99
C ILE A 24 12.16 -6.63 -6.60
N PHE A 25 11.74 -7.89 -6.67
CA PHE A 25 10.41 -8.27 -7.17
C PHE A 25 9.28 -7.72 -6.30
N LYS A 26 9.45 -7.76 -4.96
CA LYS A 26 8.47 -7.18 -4.03
C LYS A 26 8.40 -5.67 -4.20
N ILE A 27 9.56 -5.00 -4.18
CA ILE A 27 9.66 -3.54 -4.33
C ILE A 27 8.90 -3.08 -5.59
N ARG A 28 9.18 -3.71 -6.74
CA ARG A 28 8.51 -3.41 -8.01
C ARG A 28 7.01 -3.67 -7.96
N SER A 29 6.57 -4.72 -7.26
CA SER A 29 5.14 -5.01 -7.12
C SER A 29 4.42 -3.91 -6.34
N TYR A 30 5.00 -3.46 -5.21
CA TYR A 30 4.44 -2.35 -4.42
C TYR A 30 4.42 -1.03 -5.19
N GLU A 31 5.49 -0.67 -5.90
CA GLU A 31 5.53 0.54 -6.74
C GLU A 31 4.46 0.51 -7.83
N LYS A 32 4.32 -0.64 -8.52
CA LYS A 32 3.36 -0.80 -9.61
C LYS A 32 1.92 -0.68 -9.10
N VAL A 33 1.65 -1.25 -7.93
CA VAL A 33 0.33 -1.19 -7.29
C VAL A 33 0.01 0.22 -6.83
N ALA A 34 0.94 0.91 -6.16
CA ALA A 34 0.76 2.30 -5.76
C ALA A 34 0.41 3.19 -6.96
N ARG A 35 1.17 3.05 -8.06
CA ARG A 35 0.95 3.81 -9.29
C ARG A 35 -0.39 3.49 -9.94
N SER A 36 -0.77 2.21 -9.95
CA SER A 36 -2.07 1.78 -10.47
C SER A 36 -3.20 2.42 -9.65
N ILE A 37 -3.10 2.39 -8.32
CA ILE A 37 -4.11 2.94 -7.42
C ILE A 37 -4.31 4.44 -7.61
N THR A 38 -3.23 5.21 -7.80
CA THR A 38 -3.34 6.65 -8.11
C THR A 38 -4.04 6.95 -9.43
N GLY A 39 -3.97 6.04 -10.41
CA GLY A 39 -4.58 6.21 -11.73
C GLY A 39 -5.96 5.59 -11.87
N LEU A 40 -6.49 4.96 -10.82
CA LEU A 40 -7.83 4.36 -10.86
C LEU A 40 -8.92 5.43 -10.82
N SER A 41 -9.88 5.32 -11.75
CA SER A 41 -11.11 6.14 -11.74
C SER A 41 -12.06 5.77 -10.60
N VAL A 42 -11.96 4.55 -10.07
CA VAL A 42 -12.80 4.01 -8.98
C VAL A 42 -12.03 3.93 -7.68
N THR A 43 -12.74 3.89 -6.55
CA THR A 43 -12.09 3.76 -5.25
C THR A 43 -11.58 2.34 -5.00
N VAL A 44 -10.47 2.20 -4.27
CA VAL A 44 -9.95 0.89 -3.87
C VAL A 44 -10.97 0.13 -3.03
N SER A 45 -11.71 0.82 -2.17
CA SER A 45 -12.80 0.23 -1.39
C SER A 45 -13.87 -0.41 -2.26
N GLN A 46 -14.24 0.24 -3.37
CA GLN A 46 -15.19 -0.34 -4.32
C GLN A 46 -14.61 -1.60 -4.99
N LEU A 47 -13.34 -1.58 -5.40
CA LEU A 47 -12.67 -2.76 -5.96
C LEU A 47 -12.57 -3.92 -4.96
N VAL A 48 -12.41 -3.64 -3.67
CA VAL A 48 -12.45 -4.64 -2.59
C VAL A 48 -13.83 -5.28 -2.54
N SER A 49 -14.90 -4.46 -2.51
CA SER A 49 -16.29 -4.94 -2.48
C SER A 49 -16.67 -5.75 -3.71
N GLU A 50 -16.17 -5.36 -4.89
CA GLU A 50 -16.39 -6.09 -6.15
C GLU A 50 -15.45 -7.30 -6.31
N ASN A 51 -14.49 -7.52 -5.39
CA ASN A 51 -13.43 -8.53 -5.51
C ASN A 51 -12.57 -8.40 -6.77
N ARG A 52 -12.42 -7.18 -7.28
CA ARG A 52 -11.72 -6.84 -8.54
C ARG A 52 -10.29 -6.34 -8.36
N LEU A 53 -9.75 -6.43 -7.14
CA LEU A 53 -8.37 -6.06 -6.86
C LEU A 53 -7.34 -6.84 -7.68
N GLY A 54 -7.69 -8.05 -8.14
CA GLY A 54 -6.84 -8.84 -9.03
C GLY A 54 -6.62 -8.24 -10.42
N GLU A 55 -7.45 -7.27 -10.82
CA GLU A 55 -7.24 -6.53 -12.07
C GLU A 55 -6.11 -5.49 -11.95
N ILE A 56 -5.69 -5.15 -10.72
CA ILE A 56 -4.62 -4.19 -10.49
C ILE A 56 -3.28 -4.81 -10.90
N PRO A 57 -2.59 -4.26 -11.92
CA PRO A 57 -1.37 -4.86 -12.41
C PRO A 57 -0.26 -4.78 -11.36
N GLY A 58 0.27 -5.94 -10.97
CA GLY A 58 1.26 -6.06 -9.89
C GLY A 58 0.66 -6.38 -8.52
N ALA A 59 -0.66 -6.36 -8.36
CA ALA A 59 -1.33 -6.81 -7.15
C ALA A 59 -1.47 -8.34 -7.16
N GLY A 60 -0.44 -9.05 -6.70
CA GLY A 60 -0.57 -10.49 -6.42
C GLY A 60 -1.45 -10.76 -5.19
N GLU A 61 -1.78 -12.03 -4.92
CA GLU A 61 -2.64 -12.43 -3.78
C GLU A 61 -2.21 -11.82 -2.43
N ALA A 62 -0.89 -11.76 -2.18
CA ALA A 62 -0.36 -11.17 -0.95
C ALA A 62 -0.63 -9.66 -0.85
N ILE A 63 -0.60 -8.93 -1.97
CA ILE A 63 -0.94 -7.51 -2.01
C ILE A 63 -2.45 -7.32 -1.89
N ILE A 64 -3.24 -8.12 -2.60
CA ILE A 64 -4.70 -8.08 -2.53
C ILE A 64 -5.16 -8.23 -1.09
N LYS A 65 -4.65 -9.24 -0.36
CA LYS A 65 -4.96 -9.44 1.07
C LYS A 65 -4.61 -8.21 1.91
N LYS A 66 -3.45 -7.60 1.68
CA LYS A 66 -3.01 -6.39 2.41
C LYS A 66 -3.87 -5.17 2.12
N ILE A 67 -4.28 -4.98 0.86
CA ILE A 67 -5.20 -3.91 0.48
C ILE A 67 -6.54 -4.11 1.18
N THR A 68 -7.08 -5.33 1.14
CA THR A 68 -8.34 -5.67 1.81
C THR A 68 -8.25 -5.42 3.32
N GLU A 69 -7.17 -5.86 3.97
CA GLU A 69 -6.93 -5.62 5.40
C GLU A 69 -6.86 -4.12 5.71
N LEU A 70 -6.11 -3.37 4.91
CA LEU A 70 -5.92 -1.93 5.06
C LEU A 70 -7.24 -1.16 4.87
N VAL A 71 -8.07 -1.56 3.92
CA VAL A 71 -9.40 -0.97 3.69
C VAL A 71 -10.38 -1.35 4.80
N ALA A 72 -10.35 -2.60 5.26
CA ALA A 72 -11.29 -3.10 6.27
C ALA A 72 -10.98 -2.58 7.68
N THR A 73 -9.70 -2.51 8.05
CA THR A 73 -9.26 -2.12 9.40
C THR A 73 -8.77 -0.67 9.47
N GLY A 74 -8.46 -0.05 8.34
CA GLY A 74 -7.80 1.26 8.26
C GLY A 74 -6.31 1.23 8.59
N ARG A 75 -5.73 0.05 8.89
CA ARG A 75 -4.33 -0.12 9.25
C ARG A 75 -3.74 -1.34 8.56
N LEU A 76 -2.43 -1.34 8.37
CA LEU A 76 -1.72 -2.48 7.79
C LEU A 76 -0.59 -2.86 8.74
N ALA A 77 -0.74 -4.00 9.40
CA ALA A 77 0.25 -4.46 10.38
C ALA A 77 1.66 -4.59 9.77
N TYR A 78 1.72 -4.95 8.48
CA TYR A 78 2.99 -5.00 7.74
C TYR A 78 3.66 -3.63 7.60
N TYR A 79 2.88 -2.57 7.37
CA TYR A 79 3.39 -1.21 7.27
C TYR A 79 3.84 -0.68 8.64
N GLU A 80 3.07 -0.96 9.69
CA GLU A 80 3.44 -0.57 11.06
C GLU A 80 4.75 -1.22 11.50
N LYS A 81 4.95 -2.50 11.18
CA LYS A 81 6.22 -3.20 11.44
C LYS A 81 7.38 -2.56 10.69
N LEU A 82 7.21 -2.26 9.40
CA LEU A 82 8.26 -1.60 8.61
C LEU A 82 8.57 -0.21 9.15
N LYS A 83 7.56 0.59 9.51
CA LYS A 83 7.77 1.90 10.15
C LYS A 83 8.54 1.81 11.46
N ALA A 84 8.30 0.78 12.27
CA ALA A 84 9.06 0.57 13.50
C ALA A 84 10.55 0.27 13.24
N GLU A 85 10.87 -0.37 12.11
CA GLU A 85 12.26 -0.61 11.68
C GLU A 85 12.90 0.62 11.01
N PHE A 86 12.10 1.54 10.48
CA PHE A 86 12.54 2.77 9.83
C PHE A 86 11.97 4.03 10.53
N PRO A 87 12.45 4.37 11.74
CA PRO A 87 11.96 5.52 12.50
C PRO A 87 12.17 6.87 11.79
N GLU A 88 13.09 6.92 10.81
CA GLU A 88 13.44 8.12 10.03
C GLU A 88 12.44 8.40 8.89
N SER A 89 11.65 7.40 8.49
CA SER A 89 10.58 7.53 7.49
C SER A 89 9.30 8.03 8.16
N SER A 90 9.33 9.27 8.65
CA SER A 90 8.19 9.97 9.22
C SER A 90 7.17 10.36 8.13
N GLY A 91 6.48 9.38 7.54
CA GLY A 91 5.29 9.63 6.72
C GLY A 91 4.07 10.02 7.59
N PRO A 92 3.14 10.77 7.01
CA PRO A 92 2.83 12.17 7.32
C PRO A 92 2.31 12.36 8.75
N VAL A 93 2.57 13.56 9.27
CA VAL A 93 1.93 14.16 10.45
C VAL A 93 0.48 13.69 10.54
N GLN A 94 0.12 13.11 11.68
CA GLN A 94 -1.27 12.95 12.10
C GLN A 94 -1.92 14.33 12.05
N VAL A 95 -2.58 14.66 10.94
CA VAL A 95 -3.52 15.78 10.88
C VAL A 95 -4.79 15.32 11.58
N ARG A 96 -4.86 15.58 12.88
CA ARG A 96 -6.12 15.68 13.60
C ARG A 96 -6.06 16.92 14.50
N PRO A 97 -7.23 17.55 14.69
CA PRO A 97 -7.48 19.00 14.53
C PRO A 97 -6.93 19.88 15.65
#